data_AF-A0A258EZW7-F1
#
_entry.id   AF-A0A258EZW7-F1
#
_cell.length_a   1.000
_cell.length_b   1.000
_cell.length_c   1.000
_cell.angle_alpha   90.00
_cell.angle_beta   90.00
_cell.angle_gamma   90.00
#
_symmetry.space_group_name_H-M   'P 1'
#
loop_
_entity.id
_entity.type
_entity.pdbx_description
1 polymer ?
#
loop_
_entity_poly.entity_id
_entity_poly.type
_entity_poly.pdbx_seq_one_letter_code
_entity_poly.pdbx_strand_id
1 'polypeptide(L)'
;MGSSNTSTGSTTTALNVSGGNVTLATTGTTAVTMANANAGTANATIGITSGTLTVQGDIVGGTGAGTRNAAITLNGGTLNMTGRSIGASSNAITFNAQSGTLKNLAELNGGGAFIKTTTGTLYMDGVNSYTGATSVTAGTLQFLKETALYNNTQASWTDTRIVVSSGATAAFNVGGAGEFTAADVDVIKSLGTAGGGFTNGSVLGLDTTNAAGGSFTYDGVIANTNAGVNSVGFTKMGANTLALTQTSTYTGPTIVAAGTLQVGNGTSGALAGSGSVTVSSGAALSGSGSIAGSTVISSGAVLAPGVGVTGSNNQTLTFTAASTAVDVQNGGQIQLGLTSSTQFDAGYDLSGDALTYLNTHGGATGTPYTTIWNQSGNYDSIKLTNGTFNLGTTLGGTVLVLDNGSTLTSGSIFKLLDWSTVGDLNSLKGSGTFTIADLDLTSLSLGSGLFWDTSAFTTYGVIVIVPEPSRILLLLLGLSGLLLRRRRTVH
;
A
#
# COMPACT_ATOMS: atom_id res chain seq x y z
N MET A 1 -20.14 24.67 32.43
CA MET A 1 -20.52 23.25 32.57
C MET A 1 -19.94 22.72 33.86
N GLY A 2 -20.82 22.43 34.83
CA GLY A 2 -20.47 21.90 36.16
C GLY A 2 -19.86 22.97 37.08
N SER A 3 -20.54 23.23 38.21
CA SER A 3 -20.05 24.11 39.27
C SER A 3 -20.28 23.43 40.62
N SER A 4 -19.23 23.27 41.44
CA SER A 4 -19.35 22.76 42.81
C SER A 4 -18.81 23.75 43.84
N ASN A 5 -19.69 24.27 44.69
CA ASN A 5 -19.37 25.34 45.64
C ASN A 5 -19.23 24.89 47.09
N THR A 6 -19.57 23.64 47.43
CA THR A 6 -19.50 23.11 48.79
C THR A 6 -18.43 22.03 48.90
N SER A 7 -17.75 21.94 50.05
CA SER A 7 -16.57 21.06 50.23
C SER A 7 -16.85 19.57 50.03
N THR A 8 -18.10 19.13 50.20
CA THR A 8 -18.53 17.74 49.97
C THR A 8 -19.38 17.56 48.70
N GLY A 9 -19.66 18.64 47.98
CA GLY A 9 -20.51 18.62 46.78
C GLY A 9 -19.80 18.02 45.57
N SER A 10 -20.48 17.12 44.86
CA SER A 10 -20.04 16.61 43.56
C SER A 10 -21.04 16.99 42.48
N THR A 11 -20.57 17.61 41.40
CA THR A 11 -21.41 17.95 40.24
C THR A 11 -20.85 17.29 38.99
N THR A 12 -21.71 16.66 38.19
CA THR A 12 -21.32 16.04 36.92
C THR A 12 -22.17 16.63 35.80
N THR A 13 -21.52 17.04 34.71
CA THR A 13 -22.17 17.54 33.50
C THR A 13 -21.53 16.93 32.26
N ALA A 14 -22.35 16.67 31.23
CA ALA A 14 -21.88 16.09 29.98
C ALA A 14 -22.59 16.75 28.79
N LEU A 15 -21.83 17.00 27.72
CA LEU A 15 -22.35 17.30 26.39
C LEU A 15 -21.94 16.17 25.46
N ASN A 16 -22.89 15.47 24.86
CA ASN A 16 -22.62 14.38 23.93
C ASN A 16 -23.13 14.76 22.54
N VAL A 17 -22.21 14.81 21.57
CA VAL A 17 -22.52 15.00 20.15
C VAL A 17 -22.45 13.63 19.47
N SER A 18 -23.63 13.07 19.22
CA SER A 18 -23.80 11.74 18.61
C SER A 18 -24.41 11.79 17.21
N GLY A 19 -24.56 12.98 16.64
CA GLY A 19 -25.07 13.23 15.28
C GLY A 19 -25.34 14.72 15.04
N GLY A 20 -25.61 15.08 13.78
CA GLY A 20 -25.95 16.46 13.39
C GLY A 20 -24.83 17.48 13.60
N ASN A 21 -25.20 18.76 13.63
CA ASN A 21 -24.29 19.89 13.81
C ASN A 21 -24.66 20.64 15.09
N VAL A 22 -23.74 20.68 16.05
CA VAL A 22 -23.87 21.44 17.30
C VAL A 22 -22.92 22.62 17.25
N THR A 23 -23.40 23.81 17.59
CA THR A 23 -22.56 25.01 17.66
C THR A 23 -22.57 25.57 19.08
N LEU A 24 -21.39 25.67 19.68
CA LEU A 24 -21.15 26.45 20.89
C LEU A 24 -20.77 27.87 20.45
N ALA A 25 -21.80 28.70 20.28
CA ALA A 25 -21.64 30.10 19.93
C ALA A 25 -21.18 30.92 21.14
N THR A 26 -20.48 32.02 20.88
CA THR A 26 -20.18 33.03 21.90
C THR A 26 -20.17 34.41 21.27
N THR A 27 -20.42 35.43 22.07
CA THR A 27 -20.18 36.84 21.73
C THR A 27 -18.90 37.38 22.37
N GLY A 28 -18.24 36.59 23.22
CA GLY A 28 -16.99 36.91 23.90
C GLY A 28 -15.86 35.96 23.51
N THR A 29 -14.83 35.85 24.35
CA THR A 29 -13.68 34.97 24.10
C THR A 29 -13.95 33.52 24.49
N THR A 30 -14.72 33.28 25.56
CA THR A 30 -15.00 31.93 26.08
C THR A 30 -16.34 31.42 25.55
N ALA A 31 -16.36 30.20 25.00
CA ALA A 31 -17.59 29.49 24.67
C ALA A 31 -18.09 28.64 25.84
N VAL A 32 -17.19 27.95 26.54
CA VAL A 32 -17.54 27.07 27.66
C VAL A 32 -16.46 27.13 28.74
N THR A 33 -16.89 27.29 29.99
CA THR A 33 -16.05 27.00 31.17
C THR A 33 -16.39 25.61 31.71
N MET A 34 -15.41 24.72 31.83
CA MET A 34 -15.59 23.32 32.25
C MET A 34 -15.10 23.07 33.68
N ALA A 35 -15.93 22.43 34.51
CA ALA A 35 -15.58 21.96 35.85
C ALA A 35 -15.07 23.07 36.78
N ASN A 36 -15.91 24.05 37.09
CA ASN A 36 -15.61 25.06 38.11
C ASN A 36 -15.83 24.47 39.51
N ALA A 37 -14.83 24.50 40.38
CA ALA A 37 -14.95 23.88 41.70
C ALA A 37 -14.30 24.76 42.78
N ASN A 38 -15.11 25.48 43.55
CA ASN A 38 -14.58 26.34 44.62
C ASN A 38 -14.03 25.52 45.80
N ALA A 39 -14.70 24.42 46.17
CA ALA A 39 -14.30 23.57 47.30
C ALA A 39 -14.57 22.07 47.11
N GLY A 40 -15.61 21.69 46.34
CA GLY A 40 -15.99 20.29 46.11
C GLY A 40 -15.37 19.70 44.84
N THR A 41 -16.04 18.71 44.24
CA THR A 41 -15.64 18.10 42.97
C THR A 41 -16.55 18.55 41.83
N ALA A 42 -16.00 19.03 40.73
CA ALA A 42 -16.72 19.27 39.50
C ALA A 42 -16.19 18.39 38.37
N ASN A 43 -17.08 17.63 37.73
CA ASN A 43 -16.82 16.80 36.58
C ASN A 43 -17.56 17.39 35.37
N ALA A 44 -16.84 17.68 34.30
CA ALA A 44 -17.42 18.17 33.05
C ALA A 44 -16.81 17.42 31.87
N THR A 45 -17.67 16.86 31.03
CA THR A 45 -17.25 16.12 29.84
C THR A 45 -17.88 16.66 28.56
N ILE A 46 -17.13 16.62 27.47
CA ILE A 46 -17.64 16.79 26.11
C ILE A 46 -17.25 15.53 25.32
N GLY A 47 -18.22 14.77 24.84
CA GLY A 47 -18.01 13.59 24.01
C GLY A 47 -18.47 13.85 22.58
N ILE A 48 -17.66 13.50 21.59
CA ILE A 48 -17.99 13.64 20.16
C ILE A 48 -17.81 12.27 19.51
N THR A 49 -18.91 11.56 19.30
CA THR A 49 -18.92 10.20 18.74
C THR A 49 -19.34 10.17 17.26
N SER A 50 -20.13 11.15 16.83
CA SER A 50 -20.43 11.40 15.42
C SER A 50 -20.84 12.87 15.22
N GLY A 51 -21.24 13.27 14.01
CA GLY A 51 -21.66 14.64 13.74
C GLY A 51 -20.51 15.66 13.84
N THR A 52 -20.85 16.93 14.05
CA THR A 52 -19.87 18.03 14.15
C THR A 52 -20.17 18.91 15.35
N LEU A 53 -19.17 19.14 16.20
CA LEU A 53 -19.15 20.21 17.19
C LEU A 53 -18.33 21.39 16.65
N THR A 54 -18.97 22.54 16.46
CA THR A 54 -18.30 23.80 16.11
C THR A 54 -18.25 24.71 17.34
N VAL A 55 -17.07 25.24 17.65
CA VAL A 55 -16.85 26.05 18.84
C VAL A 55 -16.34 27.43 18.40
N GLN A 56 -17.08 28.49 18.72
CA GLN A 56 -16.76 29.85 18.26
C GLN A 56 -15.97 30.68 19.29
N GLY A 57 -15.73 30.13 20.48
CA GLY A 57 -14.89 30.69 21.55
C GLY A 57 -13.98 29.62 22.17
N ASP A 58 -13.13 30.02 23.11
CA ASP A 58 -12.27 29.11 23.85
C ASP A 58 -13.08 28.18 24.75
N ILE A 59 -12.61 26.94 24.90
CA ILE A 59 -13.06 26.05 25.97
C ILE A 59 -12.06 26.19 27.11
N VAL A 60 -12.50 26.67 28.27
CA VAL A 60 -11.63 27.03 29.39
C VAL A 60 -11.84 26.08 30.57
N GLY A 61 -10.75 25.64 31.19
CA GLY A 61 -10.79 24.86 32.42
C GLY A 61 -11.20 25.70 33.63
N GLY A 62 -11.92 25.10 34.57
CA GLY A 62 -12.84 25.84 35.43
C GLY A 62 -12.40 26.74 36.59
N THR A 63 -11.18 26.88 37.09
CA THR A 63 -10.86 27.62 38.35
C THR A 63 -11.49 27.10 39.67
N GLY A 64 -10.96 27.60 40.80
CA GLY A 64 -11.34 27.22 42.17
C GLY A 64 -10.38 26.22 42.83
N ALA A 65 -10.52 26.05 44.15
CA ALA A 65 -9.62 25.23 44.98
C ALA A 65 -10.06 23.76 45.15
N GLY A 66 -11.24 23.40 44.62
CA GLY A 66 -11.76 22.03 44.63
C GLY A 66 -11.17 21.14 43.53
N THR A 67 -11.62 19.88 43.48
CA THR A 67 -11.21 18.92 42.45
C THR A 67 -11.91 19.22 41.13
N ARG A 68 -11.14 19.34 40.04
CA ARG A 68 -11.64 19.79 38.72
C ARG A 68 -11.30 18.78 37.65
N ASN A 69 -12.30 18.05 37.19
CA ASN A 69 -12.17 17.03 36.16
C ASN A 69 -12.84 17.51 34.89
N ALA A 70 -12.07 18.11 33.98
CA ALA A 70 -12.53 18.54 32.66
C ALA A 70 -11.93 17.63 31.58
N ALA A 71 -12.78 16.98 30.79
CA ALA A 71 -12.34 16.11 29.71
C ALA A 71 -13.13 16.32 28.41
N ILE A 72 -12.42 16.32 27.29
CA ILE A 72 -13.00 16.27 25.96
C ILE A 72 -12.55 14.96 25.31
N THR A 73 -13.49 14.21 24.75
CA THR A 73 -13.21 12.97 24.03
C THR A 73 -13.69 13.09 22.61
N LEU A 74 -12.76 13.02 21.66
CA LEU A 74 -13.02 12.97 20.23
C LEU A 74 -12.86 11.52 19.76
N ASN A 75 -13.98 10.86 19.48
CA ASN A 75 -14.04 9.45 19.11
C ASN A 75 -15.04 9.23 17.96
N GLY A 76 -14.81 9.91 16.84
CA GLY A 76 -15.51 9.65 15.57
C GLY A 76 -15.92 10.92 14.84
N GLY A 77 -16.71 11.79 15.46
CA GLY A 77 -17.22 13.01 14.81
C GLY A 77 -16.14 14.06 14.50
N THR A 78 -16.58 15.28 14.22
CA THR A 78 -15.69 16.43 13.97
C THR A 78 -15.71 17.41 15.13
N LEU A 79 -14.54 17.80 15.63
CA LEU A 79 -14.35 18.98 16.46
C LEU A 79 -13.73 20.10 15.63
N ASN A 80 -14.50 21.16 15.39
CA ASN A 80 -14.03 22.37 14.72
C ASN A 80 -13.91 23.50 15.73
N MET A 81 -12.68 23.90 16.04
CA MET A 81 -12.39 24.95 17.02
C MET A 81 -12.41 26.36 16.43
N THR A 82 -12.59 26.53 15.11
CA THR A 82 -12.70 27.83 14.43
C THR A 82 -11.59 28.85 14.75
N GLY A 83 -10.39 28.38 15.10
CA GLY A 83 -9.25 29.19 15.51
C GLY A 83 -9.29 29.59 16.98
N ARG A 84 -9.87 28.74 17.85
CA ARG A 84 -9.95 28.92 19.31
C ARG A 84 -9.15 27.87 20.06
N SER A 85 -8.96 28.09 21.35
CA SER A 85 -8.11 27.27 22.23
C SER A 85 -8.91 26.30 23.09
N ILE A 86 -8.24 25.22 23.50
CA ILE A 86 -8.75 24.27 24.50
C ILE A 86 -7.83 24.34 25.73
N GLY A 87 -8.36 24.83 26.84
CA GLY A 87 -7.67 24.92 28.13
C GLY A 87 -6.52 25.93 28.15
N ALA A 88 -5.82 25.96 29.29
CA ALA A 88 -4.62 26.77 29.50
C ALA A 88 -3.63 25.98 30.38
N SER A 89 -2.36 26.39 30.43
CA SER A 89 -1.33 25.68 31.21
C SER A 89 -1.67 25.59 32.71
N SER A 90 -2.28 26.63 33.27
CA SER A 90 -2.75 26.68 34.66
C SER A 90 -4.07 25.96 34.90
N ASN A 91 -4.82 25.65 33.84
CA ASN A 91 -6.18 25.13 33.87
C ASN A 91 -6.38 24.14 32.72
N ALA A 92 -5.57 23.09 32.72
CA ALA A 92 -5.55 22.13 31.62
C ALA A 92 -6.86 21.33 31.53
N ILE A 93 -7.24 21.00 30.30
CA ILE A 93 -8.35 20.10 29.98
C ILE A 93 -7.75 18.83 29.40
N THR A 94 -8.19 17.67 29.91
CA THR A 94 -7.80 16.38 29.33
C THR A 94 -8.42 16.26 27.94
N PHE A 95 -7.59 16.11 26.91
CA PHE A 95 -8.04 15.90 25.54
C PHE A 95 -7.75 14.45 25.11
N ASN A 96 -8.79 13.62 25.05
CA ASN A 96 -8.69 12.25 24.61
C ASN A 96 -8.88 12.21 23.07
N ALA A 97 -7.77 12.31 22.35
CA ALA A 97 -7.73 12.25 20.90
C ALA A 97 -7.76 10.77 20.44
N GLN A 98 -8.94 10.23 20.12
CA GLN A 98 -9.12 8.81 19.80
C GLN A 98 -9.30 8.57 18.30
N SER A 99 -10.34 9.16 17.70
CA SER A 99 -10.66 9.03 16.28
C SER A 99 -11.56 10.17 15.80
N GLY A 100 -11.72 10.35 14.49
CA GLY A 100 -12.58 11.38 13.91
C GLY A 100 -11.80 12.51 13.27
N THR A 101 -12.28 13.76 13.34
CA THR A 101 -11.58 14.92 12.77
C THR A 101 -11.43 16.04 13.78
N LEU A 102 -10.20 16.54 13.97
CA LEU A 102 -9.94 17.80 14.65
C LEU A 102 -9.53 18.85 13.61
N LYS A 103 -10.08 20.06 13.72
CA LYS A 103 -9.66 21.17 12.87
C LYS A 103 -9.72 22.53 13.54
N ASN A 104 -8.89 23.43 13.00
CA ASN A 104 -8.83 24.84 13.38
C ASN A 104 -8.50 25.07 14.86
N LEU A 105 -7.65 24.24 15.46
CA LEU A 105 -7.22 24.39 16.86
C LEU A 105 -6.12 25.45 16.96
N ALA A 106 -6.38 26.53 17.70
CA ALA A 106 -5.37 27.57 17.90
C ALA A 106 -4.31 27.17 18.92
N GLU A 107 -4.71 26.64 20.08
CA GLU A 107 -3.79 26.20 21.12
C GLU A 107 -4.41 25.11 21.99
N LEU A 108 -3.58 24.21 22.51
CA LEU A 108 -3.96 23.19 23.48
C LEU A 108 -3.22 23.43 24.80
N ASN A 109 -3.96 23.71 25.87
CA ASN A 109 -3.47 23.82 27.24
C ASN A 109 -2.24 24.73 27.39
N GLY A 110 -2.14 25.80 26.58
CA GLY A 110 -1.00 26.71 26.58
C GLY A 110 0.33 26.06 26.19
N GLY A 111 0.33 25.19 25.18
CA GLY A 111 1.50 24.45 24.70
C GLY A 111 1.60 23.02 25.24
N GLY A 112 0.50 22.47 25.77
CA GLY A 112 0.42 21.08 26.19
C GLY A 112 0.50 20.12 25.00
N ALA A 113 1.01 18.91 25.25
CA ALA A 113 1.14 17.90 24.20
C ALA A 113 -0.22 17.44 23.67
N PHE A 114 -0.31 17.31 22.36
CA PHE A 114 -1.39 16.62 21.67
C PHE A 114 -1.03 15.14 21.55
N ILE A 115 -1.83 14.25 22.14
CA ILE A 115 -1.51 12.81 22.19
C ILE A 115 -2.66 11.98 21.60
N LYS A 116 -2.37 11.26 20.52
CA LYS A 116 -3.27 10.26 19.89
C LYS A 116 -3.03 8.88 20.53
N THR A 117 -4.01 8.34 21.23
CA THR A 117 -3.79 7.23 22.20
C THR A 117 -4.43 5.87 21.85
N THR A 118 -5.41 5.81 20.97
CA THR A 118 -6.17 4.58 20.67
C THR A 118 -5.87 4.00 19.30
N THR A 119 -6.39 2.81 19.02
CA THR A 119 -6.53 2.32 17.63
C THR A 119 -7.49 3.23 16.83
N GLY A 120 -7.49 3.07 15.50
CA GLY A 120 -8.28 3.90 14.59
C GLY A 120 -7.57 5.19 14.14
N THR A 121 -8.21 5.90 13.21
CA THR A 121 -7.66 7.09 12.55
C THR A 121 -8.26 8.37 13.12
N LEU A 122 -7.39 9.33 13.43
CA LEU A 122 -7.76 10.72 13.68
C LEU A 122 -7.21 11.59 12.55
N TYR A 123 -8.08 12.38 11.94
CA TYR A 123 -7.73 13.34 10.90
C TYR A 123 -7.47 14.72 11.50
N MET A 124 -6.38 15.34 11.08
CA MET A 124 -6.05 16.73 11.33
C MET A 124 -6.36 17.51 10.04
N ASP A 125 -7.28 18.46 10.14
CA ASP A 125 -7.75 19.30 9.03
C ASP A 125 -7.68 20.79 9.40
N GLY A 126 -7.86 21.68 8.41
CA GLY A 126 -7.85 23.12 8.60
C GLY A 126 -6.49 23.66 9.07
N VAL A 127 -6.54 24.75 9.84
CA VAL A 127 -5.35 25.46 10.35
C VAL A 127 -5.14 25.15 11.83
N ASN A 128 -4.17 24.30 12.16
CA ASN A 128 -3.87 23.95 13.55
C ASN A 128 -2.57 24.60 14.00
N SER A 129 -2.65 25.57 14.91
CA SER A 129 -1.53 26.45 15.32
C SER A 129 -0.96 26.13 16.71
N TYR A 130 -1.42 25.04 17.35
CA TYR A 130 -0.98 24.67 18.70
C TYR A 130 0.54 24.49 18.77
N THR A 131 1.12 24.81 19.93
CA THR A 131 2.58 24.88 20.06
C THR A 131 3.22 23.67 20.74
N GLY A 132 2.42 22.87 21.44
CA GLY A 132 2.87 21.65 22.10
C GLY A 132 3.29 20.54 21.13
N ALA A 133 3.99 19.54 21.65
CA ALA A 133 4.38 18.36 20.86
C ALA A 133 3.17 17.54 20.39
N THR A 134 3.30 16.89 19.25
CA THR A 134 2.34 15.95 18.67
C THR A 134 2.89 14.54 18.84
N SER A 135 2.24 13.74 19.65
CA SER A 135 2.62 12.36 19.91
C SER A 135 1.56 11.39 19.41
N VAL A 136 1.96 10.42 18.61
CA VAL A 136 1.13 9.29 18.18
C VAL A 136 1.59 8.06 18.93
N THR A 137 0.78 7.58 19.87
CA THR A 137 1.12 6.41 20.69
C THR A 137 0.38 5.14 20.25
N ALA A 138 -0.71 5.28 19.48
CA ALA A 138 -1.39 4.16 18.82
C ALA A 138 -2.23 4.63 17.62
N GLY A 139 -2.52 3.69 16.71
CA GLY A 139 -3.35 3.94 15.52
C GLY A 139 -2.71 4.93 14.54
N THR A 140 -3.55 5.66 13.80
CA THR A 140 -3.10 6.60 12.76
C THR A 140 -3.50 8.03 13.11
N LEU A 141 -2.56 8.96 13.02
CA LEU A 141 -2.82 10.39 12.95
C LEU A 141 -2.54 10.85 11.51
N GLN A 142 -3.56 11.31 10.78
CA GLN A 142 -3.44 11.68 9.37
C GLN A 142 -3.62 13.19 9.18
N PHE A 143 -2.64 13.83 8.56
CA PHE A 143 -2.68 15.25 8.22
C PHE A 143 -3.18 15.44 6.79
N LEU A 144 -4.32 16.12 6.63
CA LEU A 144 -4.95 16.28 5.32
C LEU A 144 -4.31 17.36 4.46
N LYS A 145 -3.69 18.37 5.08
CA LYS A 145 -3.04 19.54 4.45
C LYS A 145 -1.83 19.97 5.27
N GLU A 146 -0.92 20.73 4.68
CA GLU A 146 0.27 21.26 5.38
C GLU A 146 -0.12 22.10 6.61
N THR A 147 -1.18 22.91 6.49
CA THR A 147 -1.68 23.77 7.58
C THR A 147 -2.23 22.98 8.77
N ALA A 148 -2.53 21.69 8.58
CA ALA A 148 -2.98 20.85 9.66
C ALA A 148 -1.86 20.46 10.63
N LEU A 149 -0.59 20.57 10.21
CA LEU A 149 0.59 20.32 11.03
C LEU A 149 1.30 21.64 11.37
N TYR A 150 1.05 22.14 12.59
CA TYR A 150 1.67 23.38 13.09
C TYR A 150 1.50 24.58 12.15
N ASN A 151 0.35 24.67 11.48
CA ASN A 151 0.04 25.71 10.51
C ASN A 151 1.15 25.90 9.47
N ASN A 152 1.70 24.79 8.96
CA ASN A 152 2.82 24.78 8.01
C ASN A 152 4.07 25.56 8.50
N THR A 153 4.29 25.64 9.82
CA THR A 153 5.50 26.24 10.37
C THR A 153 6.61 25.17 10.42
N GLN A 154 7.36 25.00 9.33
CA GLN A 154 8.38 23.95 9.20
C GLN A 154 9.43 23.94 10.32
N ALA A 155 9.76 25.09 10.92
CA ALA A 155 10.63 25.16 12.10
C ALA A 155 10.10 24.39 13.33
N SER A 156 8.81 24.03 13.32
CA SER A 156 8.15 23.20 14.33
C SER A 156 8.17 21.71 14.00
N TRP A 157 8.63 21.31 12.82
CA TRP A 157 8.70 19.93 12.37
C TRP A 157 10.03 19.31 12.83
N THR A 158 10.15 19.12 14.13
CA THR A 158 11.37 18.59 14.78
C THR A 158 11.09 17.24 15.42
N ASP A 159 12.12 16.43 15.67
CA ASP A 159 11.98 15.14 16.34
C ASP A 159 11.45 15.27 17.79
N THR A 160 11.65 16.41 18.44
CA THR A 160 11.08 16.69 19.77
C THR A 160 9.60 17.06 19.74
N ARG A 161 9.07 17.51 18.59
CA ARG A 161 7.70 17.98 18.44
C ARG A 161 6.82 17.03 17.64
N ILE A 162 7.39 16.11 16.88
CA ILE A 162 6.64 15.05 16.20
C ILE A 162 7.21 13.75 16.71
N VAL A 163 6.43 13.00 17.48
CA VAL A 163 6.86 11.75 18.10
C VAL A 163 5.89 10.64 17.71
N VAL A 164 6.37 9.66 16.96
CA VAL A 164 5.59 8.49 16.53
C VAL A 164 6.16 7.27 17.23
N SER A 165 5.35 6.65 18.08
CA SER A 165 5.73 5.48 18.87
C SER A 165 5.70 4.20 18.04
N SER A 166 6.31 3.14 18.55
CA SER A 166 6.23 1.80 17.96
C SER A 166 4.79 1.36 17.72
N GLY A 167 4.50 0.84 16.52
CA GLY A 167 3.17 0.40 16.10
C GLY A 167 2.19 1.52 15.73
N ALA A 168 2.56 2.80 15.90
CA ALA A 168 1.75 3.94 15.52
C ALA A 168 2.14 4.50 14.14
N THR A 169 1.19 5.17 13.48
CA THR A 169 1.37 5.76 12.14
C THR A 169 1.12 7.27 12.17
N ALA A 170 2.07 8.04 11.64
CA ALA A 170 1.81 9.40 11.18
C ALA A 170 1.66 9.37 9.66
N ALA A 171 0.51 9.80 9.15
CA ALA A 171 0.17 9.77 7.74
C ALA A 171 -0.01 11.18 7.17
N PHE A 172 0.39 11.37 5.92
CA PHE A 172 0.37 12.67 5.25
C PHE A 172 -0.29 12.51 3.88
N ASN A 173 -1.29 13.34 3.59
CA ASN A 173 -1.80 13.43 2.23
C ASN A 173 -0.76 14.09 1.32
N VAL A 174 -0.65 13.59 0.09
CA VAL A 174 0.33 14.05 -0.91
C VAL A 174 -0.28 14.13 -2.31
N GLY A 175 0.26 15.04 -3.12
CA GLY A 175 -0.06 15.20 -4.54
C GLY A 175 -1.32 16.03 -4.83
N GLY A 176 -2.16 16.32 -3.84
CA GLY A 176 -3.27 17.26 -3.97
C GLY A 176 -2.89 18.71 -3.66
N ALA A 177 -3.79 19.65 -3.95
CA ALA A 177 -3.57 21.06 -3.68
C ALA A 177 -3.47 21.34 -2.16
N GLY A 178 -2.41 22.04 -1.72
CA GLY A 178 -2.15 22.38 -0.31
C GLY A 178 -1.78 21.17 0.57
N GLU A 179 -1.48 20.03 -0.05
CA GLU A 179 -0.99 18.82 0.61
C GLU A 179 0.53 18.80 0.65
N PHE A 180 1.10 17.87 1.41
CA PHE A 180 2.53 17.79 1.61
C PHE A 180 3.24 17.50 0.29
N THR A 181 4.26 18.31 -0.02
CA THR A 181 5.11 18.12 -1.20
C THR A 181 6.18 17.06 -0.94
N ALA A 182 6.91 16.64 -1.98
CA ALA A 182 8.07 15.75 -1.81
C ALA A 182 9.12 16.34 -0.84
N ALA A 183 9.35 17.66 -0.90
CA ALA A 183 10.28 18.36 -0.02
C ALA A 183 9.82 18.34 1.46
N ASP A 184 8.51 18.44 1.70
CA ASP A 184 7.98 18.34 3.07
C ASP A 184 8.13 16.92 3.61
N VAL A 185 7.86 15.92 2.78
CA VAL A 185 8.10 14.51 3.14
C VAL A 185 9.58 14.29 3.43
N ASP A 186 10.50 14.93 2.72
CA ASP A 186 11.94 14.84 2.98
C ASP A 186 12.32 15.34 4.38
N VAL A 187 11.76 16.48 4.80
CA VAL A 187 11.94 17.00 6.16
C VAL A 187 11.38 16.00 7.17
N ILE A 188 10.12 15.59 7.00
CA ILE A 188 9.38 14.79 7.98
C ILE A 188 9.95 13.38 8.13
N LYS A 189 10.26 12.68 7.04
CA LYS A 189 10.76 11.29 7.11
C LYS A 189 12.12 11.19 7.82
N SER A 190 12.88 12.29 7.85
CA SER A 190 14.23 12.31 8.43
C SER A 190 14.22 12.43 9.95
N LEU A 191 13.08 12.81 10.54
CA LEU A 191 12.95 13.03 11.97
C LEU A 191 13.09 11.71 12.72
N GLY A 192 14.15 11.57 13.51
CA GLY A 192 14.28 10.44 14.43
C GLY A 192 15.50 10.52 15.32
N THR A 193 15.26 10.35 16.62
CA THR A 193 16.26 10.14 17.67
C THR A 193 15.87 8.89 18.46
N ALA A 194 16.52 8.62 19.59
CA ALA A 194 16.13 7.51 20.46
C ALA A 194 14.72 7.67 21.07
N GLY A 195 14.23 8.91 21.24
CA GLY A 195 12.95 9.19 21.90
C GLY A 195 12.02 10.16 21.16
N GLY A 196 12.45 10.70 20.03
CA GLY A 196 11.71 11.67 19.22
C GLY A 196 11.67 11.29 17.74
N GLY A 197 10.82 11.94 16.96
CA GLY A 197 10.60 11.65 15.54
C GLY A 197 9.88 10.32 15.34
N PHE A 198 10.19 9.67 14.22
CA PHE A 198 9.84 8.27 13.98
C PHE A 198 10.76 7.36 14.80
N THR A 199 10.24 6.85 15.93
CA THR A 199 10.97 5.92 16.79
C THR A 199 10.96 4.49 16.25
N ASN A 200 11.75 3.58 16.83
CA ASN A 200 11.83 2.20 16.36
C ASN A 200 10.46 1.50 16.34
N GLY A 201 10.09 0.93 15.19
CA GLY A 201 8.80 0.27 14.97
C GLY A 201 7.63 1.21 14.63
N SER A 202 7.88 2.52 14.51
CA SER A 202 6.88 3.48 14.03
C SER A 202 6.67 3.38 12.51
N VAL A 203 5.62 4.01 11.99
CA VAL A 203 5.24 3.92 10.58
C VAL A 203 5.02 5.30 9.97
N LEU A 204 5.63 5.54 8.81
CA LEU A 204 5.34 6.67 7.93
C LEU A 204 4.24 6.28 6.93
N GLY A 205 3.14 7.04 6.89
CA GLY A 205 2.06 6.87 5.92
C GLY A 205 2.05 7.97 4.86
N LEU A 206 1.89 7.60 3.58
CA LEU A 206 1.62 8.56 2.50
C LEU A 206 0.27 8.22 1.84
N ASP A 207 -0.64 9.19 1.86
CA ASP A 207 -1.99 9.06 1.30
C ASP A 207 -2.11 9.85 -0.01
N THR A 208 -2.43 9.13 -1.08
CA THR A 208 -2.50 9.70 -2.43
C THR A 208 -3.92 10.02 -2.89
N THR A 209 -4.93 9.97 -2.01
CA THR A 209 -6.36 10.08 -2.37
C THR A 209 -6.66 11.27 -3.28
N ASN A 210 -5.99 12.41 -3.06
CA ASN A 210 -6.23 13.65 -3.81
C ASN A 210 -5.13 13.96 -4.83
N ALA A 211 -4.22 13.02 -5.12
CA ALA A 211 -3.14 13.21 -6.07
C ALA A 211 -3.66 13.60 -7.45
N ALA A 212 -3.32 14.81 -7.90
CA ALA A 212 -3.72 15.30 -9.21
C ALA A 212 -3.15 14.39 -10.32
N GLY A 213 -3.98 14.03 -11.30
CA GLY A 213 -3.56 13.11 -12.38
C GLY A 213 -3.47 11.64 -11.97
N GLY A 214 -3.96 11.26 -10.79
CA GLY A 214 -4.04 9.86 -10.36
C GLY A 214 -2.71 9.27 -9.87
N SER A 215 -1.67 10.08 -9.70
CA SER A 215 -0.38 9.62 -9.19
C SER A 215 0.38 10.70 -8.44
N PHE A 216 1.10 10.29 -7.39
CA PHE A 216 2.17 11.08 -6.78
C PHE A 216 3.50 10.34 -6.97
N THR A 217 4.47 11.00 -7.59
CA THR A 217 5.83 10.47 -7.74
C THR A 217 6.71 11.02 -6.64
N TYR A 218 7.39 10.12 -5.93
CA TYR A 218 8.32 10.46 -4.88
C TYR A 218 9.71 9.94 -5.21
N ASP A 219 10.66 10.87 -5.35
CA ASP A 219 12.04 10.67 -5.75
C ASP A 219 13.03 10.78 -4.59
N GLY A 220 12.53 10.84 -3.35
CA GLY A 220 13.36 10.77 -2.15
C GLY A 220 13.61 9.33 -1.69
N VAL A 221 14.79 9.07 -1.11
CA VAL A 221 15.10 7.78 -0.45
C VAL A 221 14.42 7.71 0.92
N ILE A 222 13.56 6.73 1.17
CA ILE A 222 13.04 6.47 2.52
C ILE A 222 14.01 5.53 3.23
N ALA A 223 14.49 5.91 4.41
CA ALA A 223 15.49 5.16 5.17
C ALA A 223 15.07 5.04 6.65
N ASN A 224 15.71 4.12 7.38
CA ASN A 224 15.63 4.09 8.83
C ASN A 224 16.17 5.42 9.42
N THR A 225 15.51 5.91 10.47
CA THR A 225 15.92 7.15 11.14
C THR A 225 16.94 6.86 12.25
N ASN A 226 17.41 7.91 12.96
CA ASN A 226 18.37 7.79 14.06
C ASN A 226 19.63 6.99 13.65
N ALA A 227 20.25 7.40 12.54
CA ALA A 227 21.42 6.74 11.95
C ALA A 227 21.23 5.22 11.70
N GLY A 228 20.01 4.80 11.35
CA GLY A 228 19.69 3.41 11.03
C GLY A 228 19.22 2.56 12.21
N VAL A 229 19.25 3.09 13.44
CA VAL A 229 18.84 2.36 14.65
C VAL A 229 17.34 2.15 14.71
N ASN A 230 16.56 3.12 14.25
CA ASN A 230 15.10 3.03 14.27
C ASN A 230 14.62 2.36 12.98
N SER A 231 14.17 1.12 13.07
CA SER A 231 13.50 0.43 11.95
C SER A 231 12.11 1.04 11.76
N VAL A 232 11.94 1.79 10.67
CA VAL A 232 10.67 2.50 10.37
C VAL A 232 9.89 1.71 9.32
N GLY A 233 8.60 1.51 9.56
CA GLY A 233 7.67 0.95 8.59
C GLY A 233 7.11 2.00 7.64
N PHE A 234 6.52 1.54 6.54
CA PHE A 234 5.95 2.39 5.51
C PHE A 234 4.55 1.93 5.13
N THR A 235 3.60 2.84 5.02
CA THR A 235 2.24 2.53 4.55
C THR A 235 1.84 3.42 3.40
N LYS A 236 1.50 2.81 2.26
CA LYS A 236 0.82 3.47 1.15
C LYS A 236 -0.69 3.46 1.37
N MET A 237 -1.29 4.65 1.37
CA MET A 237 -2.72 4.89 1.53
C MET A 237 -3.30 5.65 0.32
N GLY A 238 -4.63 5.78 0.29
CA GLY A 238 -5.37 6.46 -0.77
C GLY A 238 -5.46 5.69 -2.09
N ALA A 239 -6.46 6.02 -2.89
CA ALA A 239 -6.87 5.24 -4.06
C ALA A 239 -5.92 5.31 -5.27
N ASN A 240 -5.06 6.34 -5.33
CA ASN A 240 -4.20 6.61 -6.49
C ASN A 240 -2.85 5.90 -6.41
N THR A 241 -2.00 6.10 -7.41
CA THR A 241 -0.65 5.52 -7.45
C THR A 241 0.36 6.36 -6.66
N LEU A 242 1.16 5.71 -5.82
CA LEU A 242 2.42 6.26 -5.32
C LEU A 242 3.57 5.60 -6.06
N ALA A 243 4.37 6.37 -6.78
CA ALA A 243 5.57 5.87 -7.44
C ALA A 243 6.83 6.21 -6.62
N LEU A 244 7.52 5.19 -6.12
CA LEU A 244 8.82 5.33 -5.46
C LEU A 244 9.93 5.07 -6.48
N THR A 245 10.64 6.11 -6.90
CA THR A 245 11.59 6.01 -8.03
C THR A 245 13.03 5.78 -7.59
N GLN A 246 13.34 6.01 -6.32
CA GLN A 246 14.65 5.76 -5.73
C GLN A 246 14.69 4.49 -4.88
N THR A 247 15.91 4.05 -4.55
CA THR A 247 16.16 2.91 -3.67
C THR A 247 15.91 3.30 -2.22
N SER A 248 14.78 2.88 -1.67
CA SER A 248 14.47 3.01 -0.24
C SER A 248 15.12 1.89 0.56
N THR A 249 15.66 2.22 1.74
CA THR A 249 16.51 1.33 2.56
C THR A 249 15.95 1.07 3.96
N TYR A 250 14.77 1.60 4.29
CA TYR A 250 14.10 1.30 5.57
C TYR A 250 13.84 -0.20 5.71
N THR A 251 13.94 -0.73 6.92
CA THR A 251 13.84 -2.17 7.18
C THR A 251 12.55 -2.59 7.88
N GLY A 252 11.69 -1.63 8.23
CA GLY A 252 10.35 -1.93 8.74
C GLY A 252 9.42 -2.43 7.63
N PRO A 253 8.24 -2.95 8.00
CA PRO A 253 7.28 -3.50 7.04
C PRO A 253 6.73 -2.43 6.09
N THR A 254 6.41 -2.83 4.87
CA THR A 254 5.67 -2.05 3.88
C THR A 254 4.23 -2.57 3.79
N ILE A 255 3.24 -1.70 3.97
CA ILE A 255 1.83 -2.03 3.79
C ILE A 255 1.28 -1.20 2.63
N VAL A 256 0.73 -1.85 1.61
CA VAL A 256 -0.11 -1.20 0.60
C VAL A 256 -1.56 -1.38 1.04
N ALA A 257 -2.10 -0.35 1.69
CA ALA A 257 -3.43 -0.39 2.29
C ALA A 257 -4.54 -0.11 1.25
N ALA A 258 -4.24 0.73 0.25
CA ALA A 258 -5.15 1.09 -0.84
C ALA A 258 -4.39 1.63 -2.06
N GLY A 259 -5.06 1.59 -3.22
CA GLY A 259 -4.51 2.07 -4.49
C GLY A 259 -3.27 1.27 -4.91
N THR A 260 -2.36 1.92 -5.63
CA THR A 260 -1.18 1.25 -6.19
C THR A 260 0.10 1.77 -5.55
N LEU A 261 0.97 0.88 -5.07
CA LEU A 261 2.37 1.19 -4.83
C LEU A 261 3.17 0.76 -6.07
N GLN A 262 3.82 1.70 -6.74
CA GLN A 262 4.73 1.42 -7.85
C GLN A 262 6.18 1.54 -7.36
N VAL A 263 6.94 0.44 -7.46
CA VAL A 263 8.37 0.43 -7.11
C VAL A 263 9.18 0.55 -8.39
N GLY A 264 9.80 1.71 -8.57
CA GLY A 264 10.60 2.05 -9.74
C GLY A 264 9.84 2.70 -10.89
N ASN A 265 10.59 3.13 -11.90
CA ASN A 265 10.13 3.97 -13.01
C ASN A 265 10.59 3.50 -14.40
N GLY A 266 11.04 2.26 -14.51
CA GLY A 266 11.64 1.68 -15.71
C GLY A 266 13.18 1.77 -15.74
N THR A 267 13.79 2.61 -14.91
CA THR A 267 15.25 2.83 -14.89
C THR A 267 15.89 2.66 -13.52
N SER A 268 15.18 3.04 -12.46
CA SER A 268 15.64 2.98 -11.07
C SER A 268 14.48 2.58 -10.14
N GLY A 269 14.81 2.38 -8.86
CA GLY A 269 13.85 2.19 -7.78
C GLY A 269 13.91 0.80 -7.17
N ALA A 270 13.89 0.76 -5.84
CA ALA A 270 13.90 -0.50 -5.10
C ALA A 270 13.38 -0.30 -3.67
N LEU A 271 12.81 -1.37 -3.12
CA LEU A 271 12.66 -1.57 -1.69
C LEU A 271 13.80 -2.50 -1.24
N ALA A 272 14.95 -1.91 -0.91
CA ALA A 272 16.17 -2.65 -0.62
C ALA A 272 16.26 -3.17 0.82
N GLY A 273 15.44 -2.63 1.72
CA GLY A 273 15.31 -3.19 3.06
C GLY A 273 14.58 -4.53 3.06
N SER A 274 14.93 -5.40 4.01
CA SER A 274 14.36 -6.76 4.13
C SER A 274 13.00 -6.83 4.83
N GLY A 275 12.39 -5.68 5.16
CA GLY A 275 11.07 -5.62 5.76
C GLY A 275 10.00 -6.22 4.86
N SER A 276 9.05 -6.97 5.41
CA SER A 276 7.98 -7.62 4.64
C SER A 276 7.12 -6.60 3.88
N VAL A 277 6.66 -6.96 2.68
CA VAL A 277 5.69 -6.20 1.90
C VAL A 277 4.35 -6.92 1.94
N THR A 278 3.27 -6.20 2.28
CA THR A 278 1.91 -6.76 2.28
C THR A 278 0.99 -5.87 1.46
N VAL A 279 0.33 -6.47 0.47
CA VAL A 279 -0.64 -5.79 -0.40
C VAL A 279 -2.04 -6.21 0.02
N SER A 280 -2.82 -5.26 0.53
CA SER A 280 -4.15 -5.50 1.08
C SER A 280 -5.19 -5.69 -0.01
N SER A 281 -6.34 -6.25 0.35
CA SER A 281 -7.47 -6.42 -0.57
C SER A 281 -7.87 -5.10 -1.25
N GLY A 282 -8.05 -5.13 -2.56
CA GLY A 282 -8.35 -3.95 -3.38
C GLY A 282 -7.16 -3.03 -3.67
N ALA A 283 -5.96 -3.36 -3.19
CA ALA A 283 -4.73 -2.63 -3.50
C ALA A 283 -3.85 -3.39 -4.52
N ALA A 284 -2.89 -2.69 -5.10
CA ALA A 284 -1.96 -3.23 -6.07
C ALA A 284 -0.50 -2.89 -5.75
N LEU A 285 0.39 -3.83 -6.07
CA LEU A 285 1.83 -3.60 -6.16
C LEU A 285 2.24 -3.67 -7.62
N SER A 286 3.01 -2.69 -8.07
CA SER A 286 3.48 -2.57 -9.44
C SER A 286 4.92 -2.09 -9.51
N GLY A 287 5.43 -1.90 -10.72
CA GLY A 287 6.71 -1.27 -10.98
C GLY A 287 7.68 -2.16 -11.75
N SER A 288 8.91 -1.68 -11.84
CA SER A 288 10.02 -2.32 -12.55
C SER A 288 11.26 -2.52 -11.65
N GLY A 289 11.12 -2.23 -10.37
CA GLY A 289 12.22 -2.18 -9.42
C GLY A 289 12.59 -3.53 -8.84
N SER A 290 13.37 -3.49 -7.75
CA SER A 290 13.72 -4.67 -6.95
C SER A 290 13.12 -4.60 -5.54
N ILE A 291 12.65 -5.73 -5.02
CA ILE A 291 12.05 -5.84 -3.69
C ILE A 291 12.78 -6.94 -2.90
N ALA A 292 13.42 -6.55 -1.79
CA ALA A 292 14.20 -7.45 -0.95
C ALA A 292 13.39 -8.11 0.17
N GLY A 293 12.26 -7.54 0.55
CA GLY A 293 11.32 -8.09 1.52
C GLY A 293 10.48 -9.23 0.97
N SER A 294 10.11 -10.17 1.84
CA SER A 294 9.07 -11.15 1.54
C SER A 294 7.76 -10.44 1.21
N THR A 295 7.17 -10.74 0.05
CA THR A 295 5.99 -10.04 -0.47
C THR A 295 4.76 -10.92 -0.40
N VAL A 296 3.69 -10.42 0.21
CA VAL A 296 2.39 -11.09 0.30
C VAL A 296 1.36 -10.30 -0.49
N ILE A 297 0.68 -10.98 -1.43
CA ILE A 297 -0.46 -10.47 -2.17
C ILE A 297 -1.72 -11.12 -1.56
N SER A 298 -2.48 -10.35 -0.78
CA SER A 298 -3.66 -10.88 -0.09
C SER A 298 -4.82 -11.17 -1.06
N SER A 299 -5.86 -11.82 -0.53
CA SER A 299 -7.11 -12.05 -1.28
C SER A 299 -7.71 -10.73 -1.81
N GLY A 300 -8.02 -10.66 -3.10
CA GLY A 300 -8.50 -9.47 -3.78
C GLY A 300 -7.45 -8.39 -4.05
N ALA A 301 -6.17 -8.68 -3.78
CA ALA A 301 -5.05 -7.80 -4.14
C ALA A 301 -4.42 -8.20 -5.49
N VAL A 302 -3.71 -7.26 -6.10
CA VAL A 302 -3.09 -7.45 -7.42
C VAL A 302 -1.57 -7.23 -7.36
N LEU A 303 -0.82 -8.12 -8.00
CA LEU A 303 0.57 -7.90 -8.40
C LEU A 303 0.62 -7.63 -9.90
N ALA A 304 0.93 -6.40 -10.30
CA ALA A 304 0.95 -5.96 -11.69
C ALA A 304 2.30 -5.28 -12.01
N PRO A 305 3.36 -6.04 -12.36
CA PRO A 305 4.58 -5.48 -12.91
C PRO A 305 4.30 -4.49 -14.06
N GLY A 306 5.26 -3.62 -14.34
CA GLY A 306 5.09 -2.52 -15.29
C GLY A 306 4.98 -1.16 -14.59
N VAL A 307 5.14 -0.08 -15.35
CA VAL A 307 5.12 1.30 -14.81
C VAL A 307 4.02 2.15 -15.43
N GLY A 308 3.44 3.04 -14.63
CA GLY A 308 2.33 3.90 -15.02
C GLY A 308 0.98 3.22 -14.84
N VAL A 309 0.04 3.50 -15.75
CA VAL A 309 -1.22 2.77 -15.81
C VAL A 309 -0.96 1.37 -16.36
N THR A 310 -1.65 0.37 -15.82
CA THR A 310 -1.61 -1.00 -16.36
C THR A 310 -1.88 -0.96 -17.86
N GLY A 311 -0.97 -1.55 -18.65
CA GLY A 311 -1.11 -1.57 -20.11
C GLY A 311 -0.54 -0.35 -20.86
N SER A 312 0.68 0.11 -20.56
CA SER A 312 1.37 1.09 -21.45
C SER A 312 2.90 1.01 -21.43
N ASN A 313 3.52 0.53 -20.35
CA ASN A 313 4.98 0.34 -20.26
C ASN A 313 5.28 -0.97 -19.54
N ASN A 314 5.38 -2.04 -20.30
CA ASN A 314 5.57 -3.35 -19.71
C ASN A 314 7.01 -3.53 -19.24
N GLN A 315 7.21 -4.01 -18.01
CA GLN A 315 8.53 -4.12 -17.40
C GLN A 315 8.64 -5.35 -16.48
N THR A 316 9.87 -5.66 -16.07
CA THR A 316 10.15 -6.72 -15.10
C THR A 316 10.18 -6.18 -13.67
N LEU A 317 9.44 -6.79 -12.75
CA LEU A 317 9.60 -6.58 -11.31
C LEU A 317 10.44 -7.70 -10.69
N THR A 318 11.46 -7.35 -9.90
CA THR A 318 12.41 -8.31 -9.34
C THR A 318 12.22 -8.52 -7.84
N PHE A 319 12.22 -9.77 -7.39
CA PHE A 319 12.14 -10.15 -5.97
C PHE A 319 13.40 -10.90 -5.55
N THR A 320 13.96 -10.52 -4.39
CA THR A 320 15.26 -11.02 -3.94
C THR A 320 15.27 -11.61 -2.54
N ALA A 321 14.12 -11.72 -1.87
CA ALA A 321 14.05 -12.25 -0.51
C ALA A 321 14.48 -13.73 -0.48
N ALA A 322 15.22 -14.13 0.57
CA ALA A 322 15.75 -15.48 0.67
C ALA A 322 14.76 -16.54 1.18
N SER A 323 13.67 -16.11 1.81
CA SER A 323 12.62 -16.96 2.35
C SER A 323 11.52 -17.19 1.30
N THR A 324 10.25 -16.99 1.61
CA THR A 324 9.20 -16.87 0.59
C THR A 324 9.30 -15.48 -0.02
N ALA A 325 9.79 -15.39 -1.27
CA ALA A 325 9.97 -14.14 -1.98
C ALA A 325 8.62 -13.50 -2.32
N VAL A 326 7.69 -14.30 -2.85
CA VAL A 326 6.33 -13.88 -3.16
C VAL A 326 5.35 -14.96 -2.71
N ASP A 327 4.30 -14.55 -2.01
CA ASP A 327 3.16 -15.36 -1.60
C ASP A 327 1.88 -14.73 -2.11
N VAL A 328 1.31 -15.28 -3.19
CA VAL A 328 -0.01 -14.86 -3.68
C VAL A 328 -1.06 -15.74 -3.02
N GLN A 329 -1.85 -15.16 -2.12
CA GLN A 329 -2.88 -15.92 -1.38
C GLN A 329 -4.09 -16.25 -2.26
N ASN A 330 -4.94 -17.17 -1.80
CA ASN A 330 -6.20 -17.50 -2.48
C ASN A 330 -7.04 -16.24 -2.73
N GLY A 331 -7.47 -16.05 -3.98
CA GLY A 331 -8.20 -14.87 -4.44
C GLY A 331 -7.33 -13.65 -4.75
N GLY A 332 -6.00 -13.71 -4.54
CA GLY A 332 -5.06 -12.73 -5.09
C GLY A 332 -4.77 -13.03 -6.56
N GLN A 333 -4.30 -12.02 -7.32
CA GLN A 333 -4.03 -12.18 -8.76
C GLN A 333 -2.73 -11.51 -9.17
N ILE A 334 -2.05 -12.12 -10.13
CA ILE A 334 -0.95 -11.52 -10.89
C ILE A 334 -1.52 -11.08 -12.24
N GLN A 335 -1.22 -9.85 -12.67
CA GLN A 335 -1.62 -9.31 -13.96
C GLN A 335 -0.37 -8.93 -14.75
N LEU A 336 -0.23 -9.48 -15.96
CA LEU A 336 0.91 -9.25 -16.85
C LEU A 336 0.43 -8.75 -18.21
N GLY A 337 0.81 -7.53 -18.59
CA GLY A 337 0.55 -6.97 -19.91
C GLY A 337 1.51 -7.50 -20.96
N LEU A 338 0.99 -7.86 -22.12
CA LEU A 338 1.78 -8.30 -23.28
C LEU A 338 1.58 -7.33 -24.44
N THR A 339 2.67 -6.87 -25.05
CA THR A 339 2.63 -6.10 -26.30
C THR A 339 3.35 -6.85 -27.43
N SER A 340 4.61 -7.21 -27.23
CA SER A 340 5.38 -7.92 -28.26
C SER A 340 6.55 -8.68 -27.64
N SER A 341 6.97 -9.77 -28.27
CA SER A 341 8.25 -10.39 -27.96
C SER A 341 9.29 -10.04 -29.03
N THR A 342 10.52 -9.78 -28.61
CA THR A 342 11.68 -9.74 -29.54
C THR A 342 12.40 -11.09 -29.61
N GLN A 343 11.98 -12.04 -28.78
CA GLN A 343 12.56 -13.36 -28.72
C GLN A 343 11.96 -14.28 -29.77
N PHE A 344 12.85 -14.81 -30.60
CA PHE A 344 12.60 -15.86 -31.58
C PHE A 344 13.77 -16.84 -31.54
N ASP A 345 13.48 -18.13 -31.67
CA ASP A 345 14.52 -19.16 -31.72
C ASP A 345 14.35 -19.99 -33.00
N ALA A 346 15.31 -19.85 -33.91
CA ALA A 346 15.31 -20.56 -35.18
C ALA A 346 15.54 -22.07 -35.02
N GLY A 347 16.09 -22.51 -33.87
CA GLY A 347 16.25 -23.92 -33.54
C GLY A 347 14.96 -24.57 -33.02
N TYR A 348 13.98 -23.77 -32.58
CA TYR A 348 12.71 -24.28 -32.08
C TYR A 348 11.79 -24.67 -33.24
N ASP A 349 11.56 -25.97 -33.37
CA ASP A 349 10.56 -26.51 -34.27
C ASP A 349 9.16 -26.16 -33.74
N LEU A 350 8.48 -25.22 -34.41
CA LEU A 350 7.14 -24.76 -34.08
C LEU A 350 6.06 -25.85 -34.18
N SER A 351 6.39 -27.05 -34.65
CA SER A 351 5.51 -28.22 -34.62
C SER A 351 5.70 -29.11 -33.37
N GLY A 352 6.75 -28.88 -32.57
CA GLY A 352 7.01 -29.56 -31.30
C GLY A 352 6.55 -28.74 -30.09
N ASP A 353 6.67 -29.32 -28.87
CA ASP A 353 6.32 -28.62 -27.63
C ASP A 353 7.54 -27.95 -26.97
N ALA A 354 7.32 -26.76 -26.42
CA ALA A 354 8.31 -25.90 -25.80
C ALA A 354 9.01 -26.56 -24.61
N LEU A 355 8.29 -27.37 -23.82
CA LEU A 355 8.86 -28.09 -22.69
C LEU A 355 9.92 -29.10 -23.13
N THR A 356 9.62 -29.92 -24.14
CA THR A 356 10.56 -30.89 -24.71
C THR A 356 11.77 -30.20 -25.34
N TYR A 357 11.55 -29.11 -26.09
CA TYR A 357 12.64 -28.34 -26.68
C TYR A 357 13.59 -27.79 -25.60
N LEU A 358 13.04 -27.12 -24.58
CA LEU A 358 13.84 -26.58 -23.48
C LEU A 358 14.58 -27.70 -22.74
N ASN A 359 13.92 -28.81 -22.39
CA ASN A 359 14.53 -29.97 -21.72
C ASN A 359 15.69 -30.59 -22.51
N THR A 360 15.58 -30.66 -23.83
CA THR A 360 16.61 -31.25 -24.70
C THR A 360 17.78 -30.30 -24.93
N HIS A 361 17.53 -29.00 -25.02
CA HIS A 361 18.54 -28.02 -25.39
C HIS A 361 19.20 -27.34 -24.17
N GLY A 362 18.52 -27.26 -23.04
CA GLY A 362 19.03 -26.58 -21.84
C GLY A 362 19.74 -27.47 -20.82
N GLY A 363 19.92 -28.75 -21.10
CA GLY A 363 20.73 -29.66 -20.30
C GLY A 363 21.95 -30.26 -21.03
N ALA A 364 21.98 -30.23 -22.36
CA ALA A 364 22.90 -31.05 -23.16
C ALA A 364 24.34 -30.50 -23.27
N THR A 365 24.60 -29.25 -22.90
CA THR A 365 25.92 -28.59 -23.10
C THR A 365 26.52 -27.94 -21.86
N GLY A 366 25.92 -28.12 -20.67
CA GLY A 366 26.36 -27.43 -19.45
C GLY A 366 26.00 -25.94 -19.39
N THR A 367 25.23 -25.45 -20.36
CA THR A 367 24.67 -24.09 -20.36
C THR A 367 23.37 -24.09 -19.56
N PRO A 368 23.19 -23.25 -18.51
CA PRO A 368 21.92 -23.16 -17.81
C PRO A 368 20.79 -22.78 -18.78
N TYR A 369 19.64 -23.47 -18.71
CA TYR A 369 18.39 -23.20 -19.45
C TYR A 369 18.03 -21.71 -19.56
N THR A 370 18.46 -20.95 -18.55
CA THR A 370 18.30 -19.51 -18.32
C THR A 370 18.89 -18.61 -19.42
N THR A 371 19.72 -19.18 -20.30
CA THR A 371 20.40 -18.47 -21.40
C THR A 371 19.79 -18.72 -22.78
N ILE A 372 18.93 -19.73 -22.93
CA ILE A 372 18.30 -20.07 -24.21
C ILE A 372 17.20 -19.04 -24.49
N TRP A 373 16.23 -18.94 -23.59
CA TRP A 373 15.11 -17.99 -23.67
C TRP A 373 15.12 -17.09 -22.43
N ASN A 374 15.38 -15.81 -22.64
CA ASN A 374 15.45 -14.76 -21.64
C ASN A 374 14.23 -13.80 -21.70
N GLN A 375 14.16 -12.85 -20.77
CA GLN A 375 13.14 -11.81 -20.81
C GLN A 375 13.53 -10.73 -21.83
N SER A 376 13.19 -10.92 -23.11
CA SER A 376 13.46 -9.94 -24.18
C SER A 376 12.19 -9.65 -25.00
N GLY A 377 11.67 -8.45 -24.80
CA GLY A 377 10.46 -7.98 -25.46
C GLY A 377 9.84 -6.82 -24.69
N ASN A 378 8.64 -6.44 -25.12
CA ASN A 378 7.80 -5.48 -24.44
C ASN A 378 6.62 -6.25 -23.84
N TYR A 379 6.83 -6.83 -22.66
CA TYR A 379 5.83 -7.54 -21.88
C TYR A 379 6.23 -7.57 -20.41
N ASP A 380 5.22 -7.70 -19.54
CA ASP A 380 5.40 -7.66 -18.10
C ASP A 380 5.90 -9.01 -17.62
N SER A 381 6.76 -8.96 -16.62
CA SER A 381 7.33 -10.19 -16.09
C SER A 381 7.74 -10.06 -14.64
N ILE A 382 7.88 -11.22 -14.00
CA ILE A 382 8.35 -11.33 -12.63
C ILE A 382 9.67 -12.08 -12.65
N LYS A 383 10.68 -11.54 -11.97
CA LYS A 383 11.97 -12.19 -11.78
C LYS A 383 12.19 -12.49 -10.30
N LEU A 384 12.53 -13.73 -9.98
CA LEU A 384 12.96 -14.14 -8.65
C LEU A 384 14.45 -14.47 -8.68
N THR A 385 15.21 -13.80 -7.81
CA THR A 385 16.63 -14.07 -7.67
C THR A 385 16.95 -15.03 -6.52
N ASN A 386 16.03 -15.15 -5.55
CA ASN A 386 16.15 -16.01 -4.38
C ASN A 386 14.75 -16.36 -3.85
N GLY A 387 14.67 -17.32 -2.91
CA GLY A 387 13.44 -17.65 -2.19
C GLY A 387 12.30 -18.30 -3.00
N THR A 388 11.23 -18.72 -2.34
CA THR A 388 10.10 -19.41 -3.00
C THR A 388 9.05 -18.45 -3.56
N PHE A 389 8.28 -18.92 -4.55
CA PHE A 389 7.10 -18.24 -5.11
C PHE A 389 5.86 -19.11 -4.90
N ASN A 390 4.91 -18.66 -4.10
CA ASN A 390 3.70 -19.42 -3.84
C ASN A 390 2.53 -18.82 -4.61
N LEU A 391 1.73 -19.69 -5.22
CA LEU A 391 0.44 -19.33 -5.80
C LEU A 391 -0.69 -20.03 -5.03
N GLY A 392 -1.64 -19.23 -4.61
CA GLY A 392 -2.98 -19.67 -4.25
C GLY A 392 -3.84 -19.88 -5.48
N THR A 393 -5.13 -20.07 -5.24
CA THR A 393 -6.15 -20.32 -6.26
C THR A 393 -7.07 -19.13 -6.41
N THR A 394 -7.42 -18.80 -7.65
CA THR A 394 -8.34 -17.71 -8.01
C THR A 394 -9.26 -18.17 -9.15
N LEU A 395 -10.54 -17.78 -9.10
CA LEU A 395 -11.48 -18.07 -10.18
C LEU A 395 -11.03 -17.33 -11.45
N GLY A 396 -10.81 -18.07 -12.55
CA GLY A 396 -10.23 -17.50 -13.77
C GLY A 396 -8.71 -17.39 -13.75
N GLY A 397 -8.02 -18.21 -12.95
CA GLY A 397 -6.55 -18.26 -12.92
C GLY A 397 -5.92 -17.21 -12.02
N THR A 398 -4.82 -17.58 -11.38
CA THR A 398 -4.04 -16.69 -10.50
C THR A 398 -3.11 -15.78 -11.30
N VAL A 399 -2.71 -16.17 -12.52
CA VAL A 399 -1.90 -15.40 -13.46
C VAL A 399 -2.77 -15.02 -14.66
N LEU A 400 -3.23 -13.78 -14.68
CA LEU A 400 -3.98 -13.19 -15.78
C LEU A 400 -3.03 -12.47 -16.72
N VAL A 401 -3.06 -12.85 -18.00
CA VAL A 401 -2.30 -12.17 -19.04
C VAL A 401 -3.23 -11.26 -19.82
N LEU A 402 -2.82 -9.99 -19.97
CA LEU A 402 -3.62 -8.90 -20.53
C LEU A 402 -3.09 -8.51 -21.91
N ASP A 403 -3.99 -8.29 -22.87
CA ASP A 403 -3.64 -7.65 -24.13
C ASP A 403 -3.30 -6.17 -23.90
N ASN A 404 -2.06 -5.80 -24.17
CA ASN A 404 -1.58 -4.43 -24.11
C ASN A 404 -1.20 -3.91 -25.50
N GLY A 405 -2.18 -3.91 -26.41
CA GLY A 405 -1.98 -3.47 -27.80
C GLY A 405 -1.06 -4.40 -28.58
N SER A 406 -1.23 -5.71 -28.37
CA SER A 406 -0.25 -6.70 -28.77
C SER A 406 -0.19 -6.95 -30.27
N THR A 407 1.02 -7.19 -30.78
CA THR A 407 1.27 -7.72 -32.12
C THR A 407 1.82 -9.13 -31.99
N LEU A 408 0.90 -10.10 -31.91
CA LEU A 408 1.18 -11.49 -31.62
C LEU A 408 1.38 -12.29 -32.91
N THR A 409 2.57 -12.87 -33.08
CA THR A 409 2.94 -13.65 -34.27
C THR A 409 3.45 -15.03 -33.90
N SER A 410 3.37 -15.97 -34.83
CA SER A 410 3.96 -17.30 -34.65
C SER A 410 5.46 -17.20 -34.35
N GLY A 411 5.93 -18.02 -33.41
CA GLY A 411 7.31 -18.06 -32.93
C GLY A 411 7.64 -17.04 -31.83
N SER A 412 6.72 -16.13 -31.48
CA SER A 412 6.94 -15.22 -30.35
C SER A 412 6.98 -15.98 -29.03
N ILE A 413 8.06 -15.81 -28.27
CA ILE A 413 8.31 -16.47 -26.99
C ILE A 413 8.21 -15.46 -25.85
N PHE A 414 7.49 -15.78 -24.78
CA PHE A 414 7.31 -14.90 -23.63
C PHE A 414 7.70 -15.63 -22.34
N LYS A 415 8.77 -15.18 -21.69
CA LYS A 415 9.17 -15.65 -20.35
C LYS A 415 8.54 -14.76 -19.28
N LEU A 416 7.35 -15.14 -18.83
CA LEU A 416 6.52 -14.33 -17.92
C LEU A 416 7.01 -14.39 -16.47
N LEU A 417 7.46 -15.56 -16.04
CA LEU A 417 7.95 -15.80 -14.69
C LEU A 417 9.36 -16.39 -14.76
N ASP A 418 10.32 -15.73 -14.15
CA ASP A 418 11.74 -16.09 -14.22
C ASP A 418 12.31 -16.36 -12.82
N TRP A 419 12.25 -17.62 -12.40
CA TRP A 419 12.81 -18.10 -11.14
C TRP A 419 14.12 -18.85 -11.33
N SER A 420 14.84 -18.55 -12.40
CA SER A 420 15.93 -19.42 -12.86
C SER A 420 17.16 -19.48 -11.95
N THR A 421 17.21 -18.67 -10.90
CA THR A 421 18.25 -18.70 -9.87
C THR A 421 17.74 -19.30 -8.55
N VAL A 422 16.51 -19.84 -8.52
CA VAL A 422 15.87 -20.41 -7.34
C VAL A 422 15.32 -21.80 -7.62
N GLY A 423 15.70 -22.76 -6.79
CA GLY A 423 15.24 -24.15 -6.88
C GLY A 423 16.30 -25.08 -7.47
N ASP A 424 15.88 -26.25 -7.96
CA ASP A 424 16.72 -27.02 -8.89
C ASP A 424 16.58 -26.35 -10.27
N LEU A 425 17.55 -26.54 -11.16
CA LEU A 425 17.70 -25.84 -12.46
C LEU A 425 16.41 -25.72 -13.31
N ASN A 426 15.36 -26.51 -13.01
CA ASN A 426 14.14 -26.72 -13.78
C ASN A 426 12.83 -26.63 -12.96
N SER A 427 12.85 -26.32 -11.67
CA SER A 427 11.61 -26.25 -10.87
C SER A 427 11.80 -25.45 -9.58
N LEU A 428 10.79 -24.67 -9.26
CA LEU A 428 10.75 -23.86 -8.05
C LEU A 428 10.59 -24.77 -6.82
N LYS A 429 11.62 -24.86 -5.99
CA LYS A 429 11.58 -25.67 -4.77
C LYS A 429 10.53 -25.13 -3.79
N GLY A 430 9.67 -26.00 -3.28
CA GLY A 430 8.80 -25.71 -2.14
C GLY A 430 7.64 -24.74 -2.39
N SER A 431 7.38 -24.36 -3.65
CA SER A 431 6.16 -23.67 -4.05
C SER A 431 4.96 -24.62 -4.08
N GLY A 432 3.74 -24.11 -3.90
CA GLY A 432 2.53 -24.84 -4.26
C GLY A 432 2.59 -25.36 -5.71
N THR A 433 1.86 -26.43 -6.02
CA THR A 433 1.87 -27.02 -7.36
C THR A 433 1.26 -26.05 -8.37
N PHE A 434 2.09 -25.36 -9.15
CA PHE A 434 1.65 -24.63 -10.34
C PHE A 434 0.96 -25.59 -11.29
N THR A 435 -0.22 -25.22 -11.76
CA THR A 435 -0.97 -25.94 -12.79
C THR A 435 -1.29 -25.00 -13.95
N ILE A 436 -1.68 -25.57 -15.09
CA ILE A 436 -2.12 -24.75 -16.22
C ILE A 436 -3.43 -24.00 -15.92
N ALA A 437 -4.23 -24.47 -14.95
CA ALA A 437 -5.45 -23.78 -14.53
C ALA A 437 -5.17 -22.44 -13.83
N ASP A 438 -3.93 -22.22 -13.39
CA ASP A 438 -3.50 -20.95 -12.80
C ASP A 438 -3.24 -19.88 -13.87
N LEU A 439 -3.10 -20.25 -15.14
CA LEU A 439 -2.84 -19.33 -16.24
C LEU A 439 -4.12 -18.99 -17.01
N ASP A 440 -4.42 -17.70 -17.12
CA ASP A 440 -5.52 -17.17 -17.92
C ASP A 440 -5.00 -16.32 -19.09
N LEU A 441 -5.27 -16.81 -20.30
CA LEU A 441 -4.95 -16.16 -21.57
C LEU A 441 -6.21 -15.69 -22.31
N THR A 442 -7.39 -15.75 -21.70
CA THR A 442 -8.68 -15.51 -22.36
C THR A 442 -8.84 -14.09 -22.91
N SER A 443 -8.07 -13.13 -22.39
CA SER A 443 -8.06 -11.76 -22.90
C SER A 443 -7.28 -11.61 -24.23
N LEU A 444 -6.45 -12.58 -24.60
CA LEU A 444 -5.57 -12.53 -25.76
C LEU A 444 -6.18 -13.31 -26.93
N SER A 445 -6.60 -12.61 -27.97
CA SER A 445 -7.02 -13.24 -29.22
C SER A 445 -5.82 -13.46 -30.14
N LEU A 446 -5.58 -14.71 -30.51
CA LEU A 446 -4.61 -15.04 -31.55
C LEU A 446 -5.27 -15.01 -32.93
N GLY A 447 -4.50 -14.65 -33.96
CA GLY A 447 -4.92 -14.76 -35.34
C GLY A 447 -5.31 -16.20 -35.72
N SER A 448 -6.15 -16.36 -36.74
CA SER A 448 -6.59 -17.67 -37.20
C SER A 448 -5.39 -18.57 -37.53
N GLY A 449 -5.39 -19.80 -37.03
CA GLY A 449 -4.32 -20.74 -37.30
C GLY A 449 -3.17 -20.74 -36.28
N LEU A 450 -3.30 -19.98 -35.19
CA LEU A 450 -2.30 -19.89 -34.11
C LEU A 450 -2.88 -20.35 -32.78
N PHE A 451 -2.03 -20.93 -31.94
CA PHE A 451 -2.34 -21.30 -30.55
C PHE A 451 -1.20 -20.97 -29.61
N TRP A 452 -1.53 -20.93 -28.32
CA TRP A 452 -0.55 -20.88 -27.25
C TRP A 452 -0.03 -22.29 -26.96
N ASP A 453 1.27 -22.48 -27.09
CA ASP A 453 1.98 -23.55 -26.41
C ASP A 453 2.33 -23.10 -24.99
N THR A 454 1.67 -23.71 -24.02
CA THR A 454 1.86 -23.46 -22.59
C THR A 454 2.57 -24.61 -21.88
N SER A 455 3.10 -25.59 -22.62
CA SER A 455 3.75 -26.79 -22.08
C SER A 455 4.90 -26.45 -21.12
N ALA A 456 5.62 -25.37 -21.39
CA ALA A 456 6.75 -24.89 -20.60
C ALA A 456 6.37 -23.95 -19.44
N PHE A 457 5.09 -23.59 -19.27
CA PHE A 457 4.70 -22.55 -18.31
C PHE A 457 4.97 -22.94 -16.86
N THR A 458 4.54 -24.14 -16.45
CA THR A 458 4.67 -24.57 -15.04
C THR A 458 6.11 -24.88 -14.63
N THR A 459 6.99 -25.15 -15.59
CA THR A 459 8.40 -25.51 -15.36
C THR A 459 9.33 -24.30 -15.51
N TYR A 460 9.13 -23.50 -16.57
CA TYR A 460 10.03 -22.42 -16.96
C TYR A 460 9.38 -21.03 -17.01
N GLY A 461 8.07 -20.93 -16.73
CA GLY A 461 7.33 -19.67 -16.81
C GLY A 461 7.19 -19.13 -18.23
N VAL A 462 7.33 -20.01 -19.24
CA VAL A 462 7.34 -19.65 -20.67
C VAL A 462 6.04 -20.04 -21.35
N ILE A 463 5.56 -19.15 -22.22
CA ILE A 463 4.53 -19.45 -23.24
C ILE A 463 5.06 -19.07 -24.62
N VAL A 464 4.61 -19.79 -25.65
CA VAL A 464 5.02 -19.59 -27.04
C VAL A 464 3.80 -19.57 -27.95
N ILE A 465 3.85 -18.80 -29.03
CA ILE A 465 2.81 -18.83 -30.06
C ILE A 465 3.24 -19.79 -31.17
N VAL A 466 2.46 -20.84 -31.40
CA VAL A 466 2.74 -21.87 -32.43
C VAL A 466 1.61 -21.93 -33.46
N PRO A 467 1.88 -22.38 -34.70
CA PRO A 467 0.81 -22.72 -35.65
C PRO A 467 -0.04 -23.88 -35.11
N GLU A 468 -1.28 -24.01 -35.60
CA GLU A 468 -2.09 -25.18 -35.23
C GLU A 468 -1.41 -26.50 -35.58
N PRO A 469 -1.51 -27.53 -34.71
CA PRO A 469 -1.13 -28.89 -35.09
C PRO A 469 -1.86 -29.23 -36.40
N SER A 470 -1.09 -29.45 -37.46
CA SER A 470 -1.59 -29.40 -38.83
C SER A 470 -2.93 -30.15 -39.00
N ARG A 471 -4.02 -29.39 -39.20
CA ARG A 471 -5.36 -29.95 -39.50
C ARG A 471 -5.32 -30.90 -40.70
N ILE A 472 -4.34 -30.73 -41.58
CA ILE A 472 -4.07 -31.59 -42.74
C ILE A 472 -3.64 -33.01 -42.33
N LEU A 473 -2.85 -33.17 -41.25
CA LEU A 473 -2.45 -34.50 -40.77
C LEU A 473 -3.66 -35.27 -40.22
N LEU A 474 -4.52 -34.62 -39.43
CA LEU A 474 -5.76 -35.21 -38.90
C LEU A 474 -6.80 -35.48 -40.01
N LEU A 475 -6.90 -34.58 -41.00
CA LEU A 475 -7.78 -34.77 -42.15
C LEU A 475 -7.29 -35.92 -43.05
N LEU A 476 -5.97 -36.06 -43.27
CA LEU A 476 -5.37 -37.16 -44.02
C LEU A 476 -5.51 -38.50 -43.28
N LEU A 477 -5.37 -38.54 -41.96
CA LEU A 477 -5.66 -39.72 -41.14
C LEU A 477 -7.15 -40.10 -41.19
N GLY A 478 -8.06 -39.11 -41.14
CA GLY A 478 -9.50 -39.33 -41.30
C GLY A 478 -9.89 -39.84 -42.70
N LEU A 479 -9.29 -39.30 -43.76
CA LEU A 479 -9.44 -39.77 -45.14
C LEU A 479 -8.85 -41.17 -45.35
N SER A 480 -7.73 -41.47 -44.70
CA SER A 480 -7.13 -42.81 -44.70
C SER A 480 -8.05 -43.84 -44.03
N GLY A 481 -8.74 -43.46 -42.95
CA GLY A 481 -9.77 -44.29 -42.31
C GLY A 481 -11.02 -44.52 -43.19
N LEU A 482 -11.40 -43.55 -44.02
CA LEU A 482 -12.49 -43.68 -45.00
C LEU A 482 -12.13 -44.61 -46.17
N LEU A 483 -10.88 -44.59 -46.61
CA LEU A 483 -10.37 -45.51 -47.64
C LEU A 483 -10.21 -46.96 -47.14
N LEU A 484 -10.12 -47.17 -45.82
CA LEU A 484 -10.05 -48.49 -45.18
C LEU A 484 -11.43 -49.06 -44.78
N ARG A 485 -12.55 -48.43 -45.17
CA ARG A 485 -13.90 -48.95 -44.89
C ARG A 485 -14.18 -50.21 -45.71
N ARG A 486 -13.83 -51.36 -45.13
CA ARG A 486 -14.08 -52.71 -45.66
C ARG A 486 -15.59 -52.91 -45.94
N ARG A 487 -15.97 -53.00 -47.22
CA ARG A 487 -17.33 -53.40 -47.65
C ARG A 487 -17.60 -54.82 -47.15
N ARG A 488 -18.55 -55.00 -46.24
CA ARG A 488 -19.09 -56.34 -45.91
C ARG A 488 -19.96 -56.79 -47.09
N THR A 489 -19.53 -57.81 -47.81
CA THR A 489 -20.37 -58.59 -48.72
C THR A 489 -21.34 -59.42 -47.89
N VAL A 490 -22.63 -59.18 -48.08
CA VAL A 490 -23.71 -60.01 -47.52
C VAL A 490 -23.84 -61.25 -48.40
N HIS A 491 -23.72 -62.43 -47.80
CA HIS A 491 -24.17 -63.70 -48.37
C HIS A 491 -25.43 -64.13 -47.64
#